data_AF-A0A7S1WYZ1-F1
#
_entry.id   AF-A0A7S1WYZ1-F1
#
_cell.length_a   1.000
_cell.length_b   1.000
_cell.length_c   1.000
_cell.angle_alpha   90.00
_cell.angle_beta   90.00
_cell.angle_gamma   90.00
#
_symmetry.space_group_name_H-M   'P 1'
#
loop_
_entity.id
_entity.type
_entity.pdbx_description
1 polymer ?
#
loop_
_entity_poly.entity_id
_entity_poly.type
_entity_poly.pdbx_seq_one_letter_code
_entity_poly.pdbx_strand_id
1 'polypeptide(L)'
;MTLTLHALSRCTIQAISGGHRRALRRIPSPVAPASTAPLLITISRQRGVATRRSAAATGLVVRSAAVESSVDGKPTSTDGSLTQDYGDLCSRLKTIAHLEGVSGLLGWDELVMLPSGAAACRSSQKEALAGVIYEKKTEPEIGRLLEKLLPKMEAMDPNSAAVVREAERDYKRLTAISKGMAEKMARLESEGYQSWVAARKSGDFSKFAPVLQEWVKLTRERCAIIDPSRPAYDVCLDDFEKGMTSDRLDTIFSTLRASLVPLIKDLRSSGCAPDRSFLEGEWDVETQAKLCEEVAMDLGFNTEMGRLDVSVHPFTGGSHPTDVRMTTRFKATDVTEGLTGTIHETGHALYEQGRSLEYDNLPVNRAAGMGIHESQSLLWERMVALSLPFSNYLHPKLAAAFPEMLKGRTPTDLYAAMNVMQERSMIRVESDELTYPLHIILRYELERGLIDGSIQVKDLPELWNAKMTEYLGCTPTSDAEGVLQDVHWSAGAFGYFPTYSLGAMYGCQIYKEAHRCLPSLDSDIAAGNFAPLKEWLNKNIHEVGSLHATGDELMRAVTGSKLDPQVYLNHLTSKYSVAYKLCTAEEDDSGSVFHFS
;
A
#
# COMPACT_ATOMS: atom_id res chain seq x y z
N MET A 1 1.68 14.14 3.32
CA MET A 1 1.64 12.73 2.90
C MET A 1 1.81 12.55 1.39
N THR A 2 1.02 13.16 0.51
CA THR A 2 1.17 13.01 -0.97
C THR A 2 2.53 13.52 -1.50
N LEU A 3 3.12 14.52 -0.85
CA LEU A 3 4.49 14.99 -1.11
C LEU A 3 5.57 14.00 -0.65
N THR A 4 5.33 13.25 0.43
CA THR A 4 6.29 12.27 0.99
C THR A 4 6.32 10.99 0.14
N LEU A 5 5.17 10.54 -0.36
CA LEU A 5 5.10 9.48 -1.38
C LEU A 5 5.75 9.92 -2.70
N HIS A 6 5.50 11.15 -3.16
CA HIS A 6 6.20 11.68 -4.33
C HIS A 6 7.70 11.85 -4.11
N ALA A 7 8.16 12.20 -2.91
CA ALA A 7 9.57 12.31 -2.55
C ALA A 7 10.25 10.93 -2.53
N LEU A 8 9.63 9.93 -1.91
CA LEU A 8 10.15 8.56 -1.86
C LEU A 8 10.11 7.88 -3.25
N SER A 9 9.04 8.07 -4.02
CA SER A 9 9.00 7.61 -5.42
C SER A 9 10.03 8.34 -6.28
N ARG A 10 10.20 9.66 -6.16
CA ARG A 10 11.25 10.43 -6.88
C ARG A 10 12.67 9.96 -6.53
N CYS A 11 12.94 9.69 -5.26
CA CYS A 11 14.27 9.29 -4.80
C CYS A 11 14.65 7.88 -5.28
N THR A 12 13.68 6.97 -5.34
CA THR A 12 13.93 5.62 -5.85
C THR A 12 14.27 5.64 -7.36
N ILE A 13 13.63 6.53 -8.13
CA ILE A 13 13.71 6.61 -9.60
C ILE A 13 15.09 6.95 -10.19
N GLN A 14 15.93 7.71 -9.49
CA GLN A 14 17.24 8.10 -10.01
C GLN A 14 18.37 7.10 -9.65
N ALA A 15 18.20 6.26 -8.63
CA ALA A 15 19.26 5.41 -8.06
C ALA A 15 19.59 4.15 -8.88
N ILE A 16 18.63 3.61 -9.63
CA ILE A 16 18.77 2.34 -10.36
C ILE A 16 19.09 2.54 -11.86
N SER A 17 19.11 3.80 -12.34
CA SER A 17 19.33 4.13 -13.76
C SER A 17 20.81 4.04 -14.20
N GLY A 18 21.45 2.90 -13.92
CA GLY A 18 22.74 2.50 -14.47
C GLY A 18 22.61 1.33 -15.45
N GLY A 19 21.81 1.46 -16.52
CA GLY A 19 21.72 0.40 -17.53
C GLY A 19 20.68 0.60 -18.63
N HIS A 20 21.16 0.83 -19.85
CA HIS A 20 20.53 0.52 -21.15
C HIS A 20 19.06 0.92 -21.38
N ARG A 21 18.84 2.13 -21.93
CA ARG A 21 17.59 2.48 -22.62
C ARG A 21 17.52 1.78 -23.98
N ARG A 22 16.57 0.85 -24.16
CA ARG A 22 15.98 0.55 -25.47
C ARG A 22 14.50 0.91 -25.42
N ALA A 23 14.09 1.78 -26.34
CA ALA A 23 12.71 2.26 -26.45
C ALA A 23 11.80 1.13 -26.96
N LEU A 24 10.87 0.67 -26.11
CA LEU A 24 9.73 -0.14 -26.55
C LEU A 24 8.64 0.80 -27.09
N ARG A 25 8.15 0.51 -28.30
CA ARG A 25 7.17 1.32 -29.02
C ARG A 25 5.74 1.02 -28.53
N ARG A 26 4.89 2.04 -28.65
CA ARG A 26 3.49 2.14 -28.19
C ARG A 26 2.56 1.05 -28.73
N ILE A 27 1.58 0.69 -27.91
CA ILE A 27 0.33 0.01 -28.28
C ILE A 27 -0.65 1.09 -28.83
N PRO A 28 -1.30 0.90 -30.00
CA PRO A 28 -2.29 1.85 -30.52
C PRO A 28 -3.71 1.57 -29.98
N SER A 29 -4.43 2.63 -29.59
CA SER A 29 -5.87 2.60 -29.27
C SER A 29 -6.73 2.35 -30.52
N PRO A 30 -7.89 1.69 -30.41
CA PRO A 30 -8.76 1.47 -31.56
C PRO A 30 -9.52 2.75 -31.93
N VAL A 31 -9.41 3.14 -33.19
CA VAL A 31 -10.21 4.20 -33.83
C VAL A 31 -11.48 3.58 -34.39
N ALA A 32 -12.66 4.07 -33.98
CA ALA A 32 -13.93 3.81 -34.65
C ALA A 32 -14.29 4.99 -35.58
N PRO A 33 -14.83 4.76 -36.79
CA PRO A 33 -15.34 5.83 -37.63
C PRO A 33 -16.84 6.06 -37.42
N ALA A 34 -17.25 7.33 -37.46
CA ALA A 34 -18.64 7.76 -37.48
C ALA A 34 -19.13 7.99 -38.93
N SER A 35 -20.39 7.62 -39.24
CA SER A 35 -21.31 8.45 -40.06
C SER A 35 -22.74 7.86 -40.16
N THR A 36 -23.70 8.67 -39.67
CA THR A 36 -25.06 8.97 -40.20
C THR A 36 -26.20 7.93 -40.27
N ALA A 37 -27.31 8.31 -39.60
CA ALA A 37 -28.66 7.73 -39.46
C ALA A 37 -29.57 7.91 -40.72
N PRO A 38 -30.93 7.74 -40.70
CA PRO A 38 -31.86 7.19 -39.68
C PRO A 38 -32.95 6.24 -40.25
N LEU A 39 -33.67 5.49 -39.40
CA LEU A 39 -35.08 5.12 -39.67
C LEU A 39 -35.85 4.73 -38.40
N LEU A 40 -37.03 5.35 -38.24
CA LEU A 40 -38.08 4.99 -37.29
C LEU A 40 -38.58 3.56 -37.50
N ILE A 41 -39.05 2.89 -36.43
CA ILE A 41 -40.38 2.25 -36.34
C ILE A 41 -40.59 1.62 -34.93
N THR A 42 -41.55 2.22 -34.24
CA THR A 42 -42.66 1.64 -33.45
C THR A 42 -42.45 0.76 -32.21
N ILE A 43 -43.09 1.26 -31.15
CA ILE A 43 -43.37 0.73 -29.82
C ILE A 43 -44.17 -0.59 -29.85
N SER A 44 -43.81 -1.54 -28.99
CA SER A 44 -44.75 -2.54 -28.46
C SER A 44 -44.40 -2.91 -27.02
N ARG A 45 -45.34 -2.60 -26.12
CA ARG A 45 -45.39 -3.08 -24.73
C ARG A 45 -45.85 -4.52 -24.71
N GLN A 46 -45.17 -5.40 -23.96
CA GLN A 46 -45.86 -6.51 -23.30
C GLN A 46 -45.34 -6.73 -21.88
N ARG A 47 -46.31 -6.77 -20.96
CA ARG A 47 -46.18 -7.12 -19.55
C ARG A 47 -46.07 -8.64 -19.43
N GLY A 48 -45.11 -9.12 -18.65
CA GLY A 48 -45.05 -10.49 -18.17
C GLY A 48 -45.09 -10.51 -16.64
N VAL A 49 -46.19 -11.02 -16.09
CA VAL A 49 -46.40 -11.33 -14.67
C VAL A 49 -46.10 -12.83 -14.48
N ALA A 50 -45.25 -13.19 -13.52
CA ALA A 50 -45.27 -14.51 -12.86
C ALA A 50 -44.39 -14.51 -11.59
N THR A 51 -45.04 -14.39 -10.42
CA THR A 51 -45.15 -15.42 -9.35
C THR A 51 -43.93 -15.63 -8.47
N ARG A 52 -44.02 -15.06 -7.25
CA ARG A 52 -43.22 -15.41 -6.08
C ARG A 52 -43.63 -16.80 -5.57
N ARG A 53 -42.65 -17.65 -5.29
CA ARG A 53 -42.78 -18.76 -4.33
C ARG A 53 -41.77 -18.53 -3.22
N SER A 54 -42.26 -18.38 -2.00
CA SER A 54 -41.46 -18.36 -0.79
C SER A 54 -41.17 -19.79 -0.35
N ALA A 55 -39.90 -20.09 -0.05
CA ALA A 55 -39.54 -21.17 0.84
C ALA A 55 -38.85 -20.53 2.06
N ALA A 56 -39.45 -20.75 3.23
CA ALA A 56 -38.91 -20.37 4.50
C ALA A 56 -37.79 -21.36 4.88
N ALA A 57 -36.64 -20.84 5.28
CA ALA A 57 -35.66 -21.58 6.07
C ALA A 57 -35.11 -20.64 7.15
N THR A 58 -35.16 -21.14 8.37
CA THR A 58 -34.95 -20.54 9.67
C THR A 58 -33.50 -20.13 9.94
N GLY A 59 -33.29 -18.85 10.23
CA GLY A 59 -32.65 -18.36 11.46
C GLY A 59 -31.20 -18.73 11.77
N LEU A 60 -30.28 -17.84 11.40
CA LEU A 60 -29.18 -17.44 12.29
C LEU A 60 -29.04 -15.91 12.19
N VAL A 61 -29.43 -15.21 13.26
CA VAL A 61 -29.42 -13.75 13.34
C VAL A 61 -27.98 -13.28 13.58
N VAL A 62 -27.28 -12.89 12.52
CA VAL A 62 -26.19 -11.93 12.63
C VAL A 62 -26.86 -10.57 12.85
N ARG A 63 -26.64 -9.95 14.02
CA ARG A 63 -27.06 -8.58 14.29
C ARG A 63 -26.27 -7.64 13.37
N SER A 64 -26.76 -7.44 12.17
CA SER A 64 -26.44 -6.27 11.36
C SER A 64 -27.23 -5.11 11.94
N ALA A 65 -26.56 -4.19 12.61
CA ALA A 65 -27.11 -2.86 12.86
C ALA A 65 -27.14 -2.13 11.51
N ALA A 66 -28.16 -2.42 10.70
CA ALA A 66 -28.50 -1.60 9.55
C ALA A 66 -28.99 -0.25 10.11
N VAL A 67 -28.09 0.72 10.14
CA VAL A 67 -28.44 2.12 10.27
C VAL A 67 -29.14 2.50 8.97
N GLU A 68 -30.45 2.77 9.03
CA GLU A 68 -31.18 3.36 7.92
C GLU A 68 -30.55 4.72 7.59
N SER A 69 -29.87 4.82 6.45
CA SER A 69 -29.27 6.05 5.95
C SER A 69 -30.36 6.99 5.45
N SER A 70 -30.62 8.06 6.19
CA SER A 70 -31.36 9.21 5.66
C SER A 70 -30.52 9.92 4.60
N VAL A 71 -31.11 10.04 3.43
CA VAL A 71 -30.60 10.65 2.20
C VAL A 71 -30.30 12.14 2.41
N ASP A 72 -29.16 12.59 1.88
CA ASP A 72 -28.46 13.88 2.08
C ASP A 72 -27.48 13.87 3.28
N GLY A 73 -26.18 13.91 2.99
CA GLY A 73 -25.09 14.19 3.94
C GLY A 73 -25.11 15.63 4.49
N LYS A 74 -26.28 16.09 4.94
CA LYS A 74 -26.46 17.30 5.72
C LYS A 74 -26.46 16.93 7.21
N PRO A 75 -25.84 17.75 8.06
CA PRO A 75 -25.92 17.54 9.49
C PRO A 75 -27.39 17.50 9.92
N THR A 76 -27.76 16.49 10.68
CA THR A 76 -29.09 16.32 11.28
C THR A 76 -29.35 17.33 12.41
N SER A 77 -28.46 18.29 12.63
CA SER A 77 -28.57 19.35 13.62
C SER A 77 -29.45 20.51 13.13
N THR A 78 -30.39 20.94 13.96
CA THR A 78 -31.23 22.14 13.77
C THR A 78 -30.48 23.47 13.97
N ASP A 79 -29.16 23.44 14.21
CA ASP A 79 -28.30 24.63 14.33
C ASP A 79 -27.78 25.06 12.96
N GLY A 80 -28.43 26.06 12.35
CA GLY A 80 -28.04 26.60 11.04
C GLY A 80 -26.59 27.12 10.98
N SER A 81 -25.98 27.50 12.11
CA SER A 81 -24.58 27.92 12.16
C SER A 81 -23.62 26.73 12.01
N LEU A 82 -23.94 25.57 12.61
CA LEU A 82 -23.12 24.36 12.50
C LEU A 82 -23.05 23.87 11.06
N THR A 83 -24.19 23.84 10.38
CA THR A 83 -24.28 23.46 8.96
C THR A 83 -23.46 24.39 8.06
N GLN A 84 -23.49 25.69 8.34
CA GLN A 84 -22.72 26.68 7.58
C GLN A 84 -21.22 26.54 7.81
N ASP A 85 -20.75 26.53 9.06
CA ASP A 85 -19.33 26.44 9.39
C ASP A 85 -18.70 25.14 8.84
N TYR A 86 -19.43 24.01 8.91
CA TYR A 86 -18.97 22.75 8.32
C TYR A 86 -18.91 22.80 6.79
N GLY A 87 -19.94 23.37 6.15
CA GLY A 87 -19.95 23.57 4.69
C GLY A 87 -18.79 24.42 4.20
N ASP A 88 -18.47 25.49 4.92
CA ASP A 88 -17.34 26.38 4.62
C ASP A 88 -16.00 25.66 4.77
N LEU A 89 -15.82 24.85 5.82
CA LEU A 89 -14.62 24.01 5.99
C LEU A 89 -14.48 23.03 4.82
N CYS A 90 -15.53 22.28 4.50
CA CYS A 90 -15.54 21.32 3.40
C CYS A 90 -15.18 21.96 2.06
N SER A 91 -15.74 23.13 1.74
CA SER A 91 -15.44 23.86 0.50
C SER A 91 -13.94 24.19 0.36
N ARG A 92 -13.31 24.62 1.46
CA ARG A 92 -11.87 24.92 1.50
C ARG A 92 -11.02 23.66 1.33
N LEU A 93 -11.37 22.59 2.05
CA LEU A 93 -10.67 21.31 1.97
C LEU A 93 -10.75 20.71 0.55
N LYS A 94 -11.93 20.75 -0.09
CA LYS A 94 -12.09 20.28 -1.48
C LYS A 94 -11.25 21.11 -2.45
N THR A 95 -11.20 22.43 -2.28
CA THR A 95 -10.34 23.30 -3.10
C THR A 95 -8.86 22.93 -2.99
N ILE A 96 -8.39 22.64 -1.77
CA ILE A 96 -7.02 22.16 -1.54
C ILE A 96 -6.80 20.81 -2.23
N ALA A 97 -7.72 19.86 -2.06
CA ALA A 97 -7.61 18.52 -2.65
C ALA A 97 -7.58 18.56 -4.18
N HIS A 98 -8.35 19.44 -4.84
CA HIS A 98 -8.28 19.61 -6.29
C HIS A 98 -6.89 20.08 -6.76
N LEU A 99 -6.28 21.02 -6.04
CA LEU A 99 -4.92 21.48 -6.35
C LEU A 99 -3.89 20.38 -6.09
N GLU A 100 -4.05 19.61 -5.02
CA GLU A 100 -3.23 18.42 -4.75
C GLU A 100 -3.39 17.36 -5.87
N GLY A 101 -4.59 17.18 -6.42
CA GLY A 101 -4.84 16.32 -7.59
C GLY A 101 -4.10 16.78 -8.84
N VAL A 102 -4.09 18.09 -9.14
CA VAL A 102 -3.28 18.67 -10.22
C VAL A 102 -1.79 18.46 -9.97
N SER A 103 -1.33 18.63 -8.73
CA SER A 103 0.05 18.34 -8.34
C SER A 103 0.39 16.85 -8.56
N GLY A 104 -0.56 15.95 -8.28
CA GLY A 104 -0.45 14.52 -8.56
C GLY A 104 -0.24 14.23 -10.05
N LEU A 105 -0.98 14.90 -10.94
CA LEU A 105 -0.80 14.77 -12.38
C LEU A 105 0.56 15.28 -12.88
N LEU A 106 1.06 16.40 -12.33
CA LEU A 106 2.40 16.89 -12.64
C LEU A 106 3.48 15.89 -12.23
N GLY A 107 3.27 15.20 -11.10
CA GLY A 107 4.11 14.11 -10.63
C GLY A 107 4.03 12.88 -11.52
N TRP A 108 2.82 12.41 -11.87
CA TRP A 108 2.66 11.30 -12.81
C TRP A 108 3.35 11.57 -14.15
N ASP A 109 3.14 12.76 -14.74
CA ASP A 109 3.75 13.09 -16.03
C ASP A 109 5.28 13.13 -15.93
N GLU A 110 5.82 13.63 -14.81
CA GLU A 110 7.26 13.67 -14.55
C GLU A 110 7.90 12.28 -14.58
N LEU A 111 7.19 11.27 -14.06
CA LEU A 111 7.71 9.92 -13.90
C LEU A 111 7.46 9.03 -15.13
N VAL A 112 6.51 9.40 -16.00
CA VAL A 112 6.07 8.55 -17.11
C VAL A 112 6.36 9.17 -18.48
N MET A 113 6.06 10.46 -18.67
CA MET A 113 5.95 11.07 -20.01
C MET A 113 6.90 12.25 -20.24
N LEU A 114 7.47 12.83 -19.20
CA LEU A 114 8.25 14.07 -19.27
C LEU A 114 9.51 13.90 -20.15
N PRO A 115 9.73 14.79 -21.15
CA PRO A 115 10.98 14.81 -21.89
C PRO A 115 12.19 15.02 -20.99
N SER A 116 13.30 14.33 -21.29
CA SER A 116 14.53 14.37 -20.48
C SER A 116 15.11 15.78 -20.26
N GLY A 117 14.89 16.71 -21.19
CA GLY A 117 15.30 18.12 -21.06
C GLY A 117 14.34 19.03 -20.29
N ALA A 118 13.17 18.55 -19.86
CA ALA A 118 12.10 19.37 -19.28
C ALA A 118 12.04 19.36 -17.74
N ALA A 119 12.98 18.67 -17.07
CA ALA A 119 13.01 18.52 -15.61
C ALA A 119 13.01 19.86 -14.84
N ALA A 120 13.76 20.85 -15.33
CA ALA A 120 13.83 22.17 -14.68
C ALA A 120 12.47 22.90 -14.74
N CYS A 121 11.84 22.93 -15.91
CA CYS A 121 10.52 23.56 -16.08
C CYS A 121 9.45 22.87 -15.21
N ARG A 122 9.43 21.53 -15.21
CA ARG A 122 8.51 20.76 -14.36
C ARG A 122 8.73 21.04 -12.87
N SER A 123 9.98 21.15 -12.46
CA SER A 123 10.32 21.47 -11.06
C SER A 123 9.77 22.84 -10.66
N SER A 124 9.94 23.88 -11.49
CA SER A 124 9.39 25.21 -11.23
C SER A 124 7.85 25.24 -11.20
N GLN A 125 7.19 24.47 -12.06
CA GLN A 125 5.72 24.34 -12.04
C GLN A 125 5.22 23.73 -10.71
N LYS A 126 5.89 22.66 -10.25
CA LYS A 126 5.54 21.99 -9.00
C LYS A 126 5.84 22.86 -7.79
N GLU A 127 6.94 23.61 -7.80
CA GLU A 127 7.29 24.56 -6.74
C GLU A 127 6.23 25.66 -6.59
N ALA A 128 5.84 26.30 -7.70
CA ALA A 128 4.81 27.34 -7.69
C ALA A 128 3.47 26.82 -7.16
N LEU A 129 3.04 25.64 -7.63
CA LEU A 129 1.79 25.02 -7.17
C LEU A 129 1.85 24.60 -5.69
N ALA A 130 3.00 24.06 -5.23
CA ALA A 130 3.20 23.71 -3.83
C ALA A 130 3.09 24.94 -2.91
N GLY A 131 3.59 26.10 -3.33
CA GLY A 131 3.41 27.36 -2.62
C GLY A 131 1.94 27.73 -2.44
N VAL A 132 1.15 27.68 -3.52
CA VAL A 132 -0.30 27.96 -3.48
C VAL A 132 -1.06 26.97 -2.58
N ILE A 133 -0.72 25.67 -2.67
CA ILE A 133 -1.31 24.64 -1.81
C ILE A 133 -0.98 24.94 -0.34
N TYR A 134 0.27 25.26 -0.03
CA TYR A 134 0.71 25.57 1.33
C TYR A 134 -0.03 26.78 1.91
N GLU A 135 -0.14 27.87 1.16
CA GLU A 135 -0.89 29.07 1.57
C GLU A 135 -2.35 28.73 1.91
N LYS A 136 -3.01 27.92 1.09
CA LYS A 136 -4.40 27.50 1.34
C LYS A 136 -4.54 26.58 2.55
N LYS A 137 -3.61 25.63 2.73
CA LYS A 137 -3.64 24.70 3.87
C LYS A 137 -3.35 25.37 5.21
N THR A 138 -2.67 26.52 5.19
CA THR A 138 -2.30 27.27 6.39
C THR A 138 -3.16 28.52 6.61
N GLU A 139 -4.24 28.68 5.85
CA GLU A 139 -5.15 29.82 5.97
C GLU A 139 -5.72 29.90 7.41
N PRO A 140 -5.64 31.06 8.10
CA PRO A 140 -6.14 31.22 9.48
C PRO A 140 -7.62 30.87 9.65
N GLU A 141 -8.41 31.05 8.58
CA GLU A 141 -9.83 30.77 8.59
C GLU A 141 -10.15 29.28 8.80
N ILE A 142 -9.29 28.37 8.33
CA ILE A 142 -9.44 26.94 8.60
C ILE A 142 -9.35 26.69 10.12
N GLY A 143 -8.35 27.28 10.78
CA GLY A 143 -8.20 27.21 12.24
C GLY A 143 -9.43 27.73 12.97
N ARG A 144 -9.94 28.90 12.56
CA ARG A 144 -11.16 29.51 13.15
C ARG A 144 -12.40 28.63 13.00
N LEU A 145 -12.58 27.98 11.84
CA LEU A 145 -13.69 27.04 11.61
C LEU A 145 -13.54 25.80 12.49
N LEU A 146 -12.33 25.24 12.57
CA LEU A 146 -12.04 24.08 13.42
C LEU A 146 -12.30 24.37 14.90
N GLU A 147 -11.88 25.52 15.43
CA GLU A 147 -12.16 25.94 16.82
C GLU A 147 -13.66 25.93 17.16
N LYS A 148 -14.53 26.28 16.21
CA LYS A 148 -15.98 26.26 16.39
C LYS A 148 -16.59 24.86 16.27
N LEU A 149 -16.02 24.02 15.40
CA LEU A 149 -16.57 22.70 15.05
C LEU A 149 -16.14 21.61 16.05
N LEU A 150 -14.90 21.67 16.55
CA LEU A 150 -14.36 20.67 17.48
C LEU A 150 -15.26 20.42 18.71
N PRO A 151 -15.79 21.45 19.42
CA PRO A 151 -16.67 21.23 20.57
C PRO A 151 -18.04 20.64 20.21
N LYS A 152 -18.41 20.64 18.92
CA LYS A 152 -19.72 20.19 18.42
C LYS A 152 -19.65 18.81 17.75
N MET A 153 -18.47 18.18 17.67
CA MET A 153 -18.26 16.92 16.95
C MET A 153 -19.18 15.78 17.41
N GLU A 154 -19.49 15.68 18.70
CA GLU A 154 -20.40 14.64 19.24
C GLU A 154 -21.83 14.74 18.71
N ALA A 155 -22.25 15.94 18.26
CA ALA A 155 -23.57 16.18 17.68
C ALA A 155 -23.60 16.04 16.15
N MET A 156 -22.44 15.78 15.51
CA MET A 156 -22.31 15.59 14.07
C MET A 156 -22.49 14.10 13.72
N ASP A 157 -22.82 13.82 12.46
CA ASP A 157 -22.73 12.44 11.99
C ASP A 157 -21.26 11.94 12.00
N PRO A 158 -21.03 10.62 12.06
CA PRO A 158 -19.69 10.08 12.21
C PRO A 158 -18.70 10.49 11.11
N ASN A 159 -19.15 10.61 9.86
CA ASN A 159 -18.27 11.00 8.75
C ASN A 159 -17.89 12.48 8.85
N SER A 160 -18.85 13.36 9.15
CA SER A 160 -18.56 14.78 9.33
C SER A 160 -17.66 15.03 10.54
N ALA A 161 -17.85 14.30 11.64
CA ALA A 161 -16.93 14.34 12.78
C ALA A 161 -15.51 13.88 12.39
N ALA A 162 -15.39 12.81 11.59
CA ALA A 162 -14.10 12.35 11.08
C ALA A 162 -13.44 13.39 10.15
N VAL A 163 -14.20 14.08 9.29
CA VAL A 163 -13.68 15.18 8.47
C VAL A 163 -13.04 16.26 9.34
N VAL A 164 -13.73 16.71 10.40
CA VAL A 164 -13.23 17.73 11.32
C VAL A 164 -11.98 17.25 12.05
N ARG A 165 -11.98 16.01 12.55
CA ARG A 165 -10.82 15.40 13.23
C ARG A 165 -9.58 15.35 12.34
N GLU A 166 -9.72 14.85 11.12
CA GLU A 166 -8.60 14.72 10.20
C GLU A 166 -8.10 16.08 9.71
N ALA A 167 -9.01 17.03 9.46
CA ALA A 167 -8.64 18.39 9.08
C ALA A 167 -7.90 19.12 10.21
N GLU A 168 -8.33 18.93 11.46
CA GLU A 168 -7.65 19.49 12.63
C GLU A 168 -6.24 18.96 12.77
N ARG A 169 -6.08 17.64 12.64
CA ARG A 169 -4.78 16.99 12.72
C ARG A 169 -3.82 17.53 11.65
N ASP A 170 -4.28 17.56 10.40
CA ASP A 170 -3.49 18.08 9.27
C ASP A 170 -3.11 19.55 9.49
N TYR A 171 -4.06 20.38 9.94
CA TYR A 171 -3.85 21.81 10.18
C TYR A 171 -2.86 22.08 11.31
N LYS A 172 -3.03 21.43 12.47
CA LYS A 172 -2.14 21.59 13.63
C LYS A 172 -0.70 21.22 13.29
N ARG A 173 -0.49 20.06 12.65
CA ARG A 173 0.88 19.61 12.29
C ARG A 173 1.53 20.56 11.31
N LEU A 174 0.79 21.02 10.30
CA LEU A 174 1.34 21.90 9.27
C LEU A 174 1.68 23.30 9.81
N THR A 175 0.83 23.84 10.68
CA THR A 175 1.01 25.19 11.25
C THR A 175 1.95 25.24 12.46
N ALA A 176 2.28 24.09 13.06
CA ALA A 176 3.21 24.00 14.18
C ALA A 176 4.66 24.35 13.79
N ILE A 177 5.08 24.02 12.56
CA ILE A 177 6.46 24.22 12.12
C ILE A 177 6.67 25.62 11.53
N SER A 178 7.83 26.24 11.81
CA SER A 178 8.16 27.54 11.24
C SER A 178 8.58 27.42 9.76
N LYS A 179 8.41 28.52 9.02
CA LYS A 179 8.91 28.62 7.63
C LYS A 179 10.40 28.25 7.53
N GLY A 180 11.23 28.72 8.46
CA GLY A 180 12.67 28.42 8.45
C GLY A 180 12.98 26.93 8.70
N MET A 181 12.19 26.25 9.54
CA MET A 181 12.30 24.80 9.70
C MET A 181 11.90 24.06 8.43
N ALA A 182 10.80 24.45 7.78
CA ALA A 182 10.36 23.87 6.51
C ALA A 182 11.41 24.05 5.39
N GLU A 183 12.00 25.24 5.25
CA GLU A 183 13.09 25.52 4.29
C GLU A 183 14.34 24.69 4.59
N LYS A 184 14.65 24.45 5.87
CA LYS A 184 15.77 23.59 6.28
C LYS A 184 15.51 22.13 5.91
N MET A 185 14.29 21.62 6.14
CA MET A 185 13.92 20.26 5.75
C MET A 185 14.01 20.08 4.23
N ALA A 186 13.47 21.02 3.43
CA ALA A 186 13.51 20.93 1.97
C ALA A 186 14.94 20.91 1.40
N ARG A 187 15.86 21.69 2.00
CA ARG A 187 17.28 21.66 1.62
C ARG A 187 17.93 20.32 1.98
N LEU A 188 17.70 19.81 3.19
CA LEU A 188 18.24 18.52 3.63
C LEU A 188 17.73 17.35 2.80
N GLU A 189 16.51 17.43 2.28
CA GLU A 189 15.96 16.40 1.39
C GLU A 189 16.75 16.31 0.08
N SER A 190 17.01 17.47 -0.54
CA SER A 190 17.81 17.55 -1.78
C SER A 190 19.26 17.11 -1.54
N GLU A 191 19.90 17.65 -0.50
CA GLU A 191 21.28 17.31 -0.14
C GLU A 191 21.43 15.84 0.26
N GLY A 192 20.52 15.36 1.10
CA GLY A 192 20.48 13.99 1.59
C GLY A 192 20.36 12.99 0.44
N TYR A 193 19.48 13.28 -0.52
CA TYR A 193 19.35 12.44 -1.69
C TYR A 193 20.65 12.33 -2.50
N GLN A 194 21.26 13.46 -2.85
CA GLN A 194 22.51 13.47 -3.64
C GLN A 194 23.65 12.78 -2.89
N SER A 195 23.76 13.04 -1.59
CA SER A 195 24.74 12.40 -0.72
C SER A 195 24.53 10.89 -0.65
N TRP A 196 23.28 10.42 -0.47
CA TRP A 196 22.95 9.00 -0.44
C TRP A 196 23.25 8.31 -1.78
N VAL A 197 22.93 8.91 -2.93
CA VAL A 197 23.27 8.34 -4.25
C VAL A 197 24.77 8.14 -4.38
N ALA A 198 25.57 9.14 -4.01
CA ALA A 198 27.03 9.07 -4.06
C ALA A 198 27.60 8.04 -3.07
N ALA A 199 27.07 8.00 -1.84
CA ALA A 199 27.45 7.04 -0.81
C ALA A 199 27.14 5.61 -1.27
N ARG A 200 25.90 5.34 -1.70
CA ARG A 200 25.47 4.00 -2.16
C ARG A 200 26.31 3.53 -3.33
N LYS A 201 26.53 4.38 -4.34
CA LYS A 201 27.36 4.04 -5.52
C LYS A 201 28.79 3.66 -5.14
N SER A 202 29.34 4.26 -4.09
CA SER A 202 30.71 4.00 -3.64
C SER A 202 30.81 3.01 -2.48
N GLY A 203 29.69 2.54 -1.92
CA GLY A 203 29.66 1.69 -0.74
C GLY A 203 30.29 2.34 0.50
N ASP A 204 30.18 3.67 0.63
CA ASP A 204 30.87 4.45 1.66
C ASP A 204 29.87 5.29 2.47
N PHE A 205 29.44 4.75 3.63
CA PHE A 205 28.47 5.41 4.50
C PHE A 205 28.95 6.75 5.06
N SER A 206 30.26 6.97 5.18
CA SER A 206 30.82 8.20 5.76
C SER A 206 30.42 9.46 4.98
N LYS A 207 30.10 9.33 3.68
CA LYS A 207 29.60 10.43 2.84
C LYS A 207 28.18 10.84 3.20
N PHE A 208 27.36 9.91 3.67
CA PHE A 208 25.95 10.15 4.01
C PHE A 208 25.74 10.46 5.50
N ALA A 209 26.61 9.95 6.38
CA ALA A 209 26.50 10.11 7.83
C ALA A 209 26.30 11.57 8.30
N PRO A 210 26.99 12.60 7.77
CA PRO A 210 26.78 13.98 8.21
C PRO A 210 25.35 14.49 7.96
N VAL A 211 24.79 14.22 6.79
CA VAL A 211 23.44 14.65 6.42
C VAL A 211 22.40 13.89 7.24
N LEU A 212 22.61 12.58 7.46
CA LEU A 212 21.75 11.78 8.32
C LEU A 212 21.73 12.30 9.77
N GLN A 213 22.89 12.74 10.29
CA GLN A 213 22.98 13.34 11.62
C GLN A 213 22.17 14.63 11.75
N GLU A 214 22.18 15.47 10.70
CA GLU A 214 21.34 16.67 10.64
C GLU A 214 19.85 16.33 10.55
N TRP A 215 19.49 15.31 9.78
CA TRP A 215 18.12 14.79 9.71
C TRP A 215 17.62 14.32 11.07
N VAL A 216 18.39 13.50 11.79
CA VAL A 216 18.03 13.01 13.13
C VAL A 216 17.80 14.18 14.09
N LYS A 217 18.71 15.17 14.10
CA LYS A 217 18.57 16.37 14.93
C LYS A 217 17.28 17.14 14.61
N LEU A 218 17.06 17.41 13.32
CA LEU A 218 15.92 18.21 12.87
C LEU A 218 14.58 17.50 13.11
N THR A 219 14.53 16.18 12.92
CA THR A 219 13.35 15.37 13.20
C THR A 219 12.99 15.42 14.68
N ARG A 220 13.97 15.31 15.59
CA ARG A 220 13.73 15.44 17.04
C ARG A 220 13.19 16.82 17.42
N GLU A 221 13.76 17.88 16.86
CA GLU A 221 13.27 19.25 17.04
C GLU A 221 11.81 19.39 16.53
N ARG A 222 11.51 18.85 15.34
CA ARG A 222 10.17 18.84 14.75
C ARG A 222 9.16 18.13 15.66
N CYS A 223 9.50 16.94 16.15
CA CYS A 223 8.61 16.16 17.00
C CYS A 223 8.29 16.88 18.32
N ALA A 224 9.30 17.49 18.95
CA ALA A 224 9.11 18.26 20.18
C ALA A 224 8.22 19.50 19.99
N ILE A 225 8.21 20.10 18.79
CA ILE A 225 7.31 21.21 18.45
C ILE A 225 5.88 20.72 18.22
N ILE A 226 5.73 19.61 17.49
CA ILE A 226 4.41 19.06 17.15
C ILE A 226 3.69 18.53 18.40
N ASP A 227 4.37 17.70 19.18
CA ASP A 227 3.81 17.14 20.41
C ASP A 227 4.92 16.75 21.39
N PRO A 228 5.28 17.64 22.34
CA PRO A 228 6.32 17.35 23.34
C PRO A 228 5.89 16.34 24.40
N SER A 229 4.61 15.95 24.46
CA SER A 229 4.09 15.02 25.47
C SER A 229 4.28 13.54 25.10
N ARG A 230 4.60 13.27 23.83
CA ARG A 230 4.78 11.91 23.28
C ARG A 230 6.25 11.59 23.01
N PRO A 231 6.63 10.31 23.00
CA PRO A 231 7.93 9.89 22.46
C PRO A 231 8.12 10.43 21.04
N ALA A 232 9.30 10.98 20.74
CA ALA A 232 9.54 11.62 19.44
C ALA A 232 9.38 10.64 18.27
N TYR A 233 9.68 9.34 18.46
CA TYR A 233 9.45 8.33 17.42
C TYR A 233 7.96 8.10 17.16
N ASP A 234 7.11 8.13 18.18
CA ASP A 234 5.66 7.99 18.02
C ASP A 234 5.07 9.16 17.22
N VAL A 235 5.61 10.37 17.39
CA VAL A 235 5.22 11.54 16.59
C VAL A 235 5.63 11.39 15.12
N CYS A 236 6.75 10.70 14.84
CA CYS A 236 7.18 10.33 13.49
C CYS A 236 6.28 9.25 12.89
N LEU A 237 6.02 8.17 13.64
CA LEU A 237 5.14 7.08 13.23
C LEU A 237 3.76 7.60 12.82
N ASP A 238 3.23 8.57 13.58
CA ASP A 238 1.92 9.14 13.31
C ASP A 238 1.82 9.79 11.92
N ASP A 239 2.92 10.23 11.30
CA ASP A 239 2.91 10.74 9.92
C ASP A 239 2.42 9.68 8.89
N PHE A 240 2.50 8.40 9.24
CA PHE A 240 2.17 7.27 8.36
C PHE A 240 1.10 6.34 8.95
N GLU A 241 1.19 6.05 10.25
CA GLU A 241 0.34 5.12 10.99
C GLU A 241 -0.34 5.82 12.18
N LYS A 242 -1.51 6.43 11.93
CA LYS A 242 -2.23 7.24 12.93
C LYS A 242 -2.53 6.43 14.19
N GLY A 243 -2.10 6.97 15.34
CA GLY A 243 -2.30 6.36 16.66
C GLY A 243 -1.46 5.11 16.93
N MET A 244 -0.58 4.69 16.02
CA MET A 244 0.39 3.65 16.30
C MET A 244 1.48 4.18 17.24
N THR A 245 1.94 3.33 18.16
CA THR A 245 2.99 3.67 19.13
C THR A 245 4.14 2.69 19.05
N SER A 246 5.33 3.12 19.47
CA SER A 246 6.50 2.25 19.61
C SER A 246 6.23 1.06 20.54
N ASP A 247 5.54 1.25 21.66
CA ASP A 247 5.16 0.16 22.57
C ASP A 247 4.28 -0.90 21.89
N ARG A 248 3.33 -0.45 21.07
CA ARG A 248 2.46 -1.36 20.31
C ARG A 248 3.25 -2.13 19.25
N LEU A 249 4.16 -1.44 18.56
CA LEU A 249 5.05 -2.07 17.57
C LEU A 249 6.01 -3.07 18.23
N ASP A 250 6.58 -2.77 19.40
CA ASP A 250 7.43 -3.72 20.13
C ASP A 250 6.70 -5.03 20.42
N THR A 251 5.44 -4.94 20.85
CA THR A 251 4.62 -6.15 21.10
C THR A 251 4.42 -6.96 19.82
N ILE A 252 4.10 -6.28 18.71
CA ILE A 252 3.86 -6.93 17.41
C ILE A 252 5.16 -7.56 16.87
N PHE A 253 6.23 -6.79 16.82
CA PHE A 253 7.49 -7.17 16.20
C PHE A 253 8.29 -8.19 17.02
N SER A 254 8.23 -8.13 18.35
CA SER A 254 8.80 -9.19 19.19
C SER A 254 8.12 -10.54 18.95
N THR A 255 6.80 -10.55 18.80
CA THR A 255 6.02 -11.74 18.45
C THR A 255 6.44 -12.28 17.08
N LEU A 256 6.50 -11.42 16.05
CA LEU A 256 6.93 -11.83 14.71
C LEU A 256 8.35 -12.41 14.71
N ARG A 257 9.32 -11.71 15.33
CA ARG A 257 10.72 -12.16 15.36
C ARG A 257 10.85 -13.51 16.05
N ALA A 258 10.18 -13.70 17.18
CA ALA A 258 10.26 -14.94 17.96
C ALA A 258 9.76 -16.17 17.17
N SER A 259 8.81 -15.99 16.25
CA SER A 259 8.27 -17.08 15.43
C SER A 259 8.94 -17.23 14.07
N LEU A 260 9.26 -16.14 13.37
CA LEU A 260 9.80 -16.19 12.01
C LEU A 260 11.25 -16.65 11.96
N VAL A 261 12.09 -16.24 12.93
CA VAL A 261 13.51 -16.62 12.92
C VAL A 261 13.70 -18.15 13.03
N PRO A 262 13.03 -18.87 13.95
CA PRO A 262 13.04 -20.33 13.96
C PRO A 262 12.45 -20.95 12.69
N LEU A 263 11.30 -20.47 12.21
CA LEU A 263 10.65 -21.01 11.00
C LEU A 263 11.58 -20.93 9.77
N ILE A 264 12.23 -19.79 9.56
CA ILE A 264 13.19 -19.60 8.46
C ILE A 264 14.37 -20.58 8.60
N LYS A 265 14.87 -20.79 9.83
CA LYS A 265 15.96 -21.74 10.09
C LYS A 265 15.55 -23.18 9.75
N ASP A 266 14.34 -23.58 10.12
CA ASP A 266 13.80 -24.92 9.84
C ASP A 266 13.60 -25.11 8.33
N LEU A 267 13.05 -24.12 7.63
CA LEU A 267 12.88 -24.14 6.17
C LEU A 267 14.23 -24.27 5.44
N ARG A 268 15.25 -23.50 5.82
CA ARG A 268 16.62 -23.64 5.27
C ARG A 268 17.21 -25.03 5.52
N SER A 269 16.93 -25.60 6.68
CA SER A 269 17.47 -26.92 7.07
C SER A 269 16.73 -28.07 6.39
N SER A 270 15.51 -27.85 5.87
CA SER A 270 14.72 -28.91 5.21
C SER A 270 15.34 -29.44 3.92
N GLY A 271 16.06 -28.59 3.17
CA GLY A 271 16.55 -28.94 1.84
C GLY A 271 15.46 -29.21 0.80
N CYS A 272 14.20 -28.86 1.08
CA CYS A 272 13.03 -29.16 0.26
C CYS A 272 12.50 -27.94 -0.52
N ALA A 273 13.38 -27.01 -0.91
CA ALA A 273 12.98 -25.83 -1.67
C ALA A 273 12.29 -26.20 -3.01
N PRO A 274 11.14 -25.59 -3.34
CA PRO A 274 10.49 -25.80 -4.62
C PRO A 274 11.36 -25.40 -5.82
N ASP A 275 11.17 -26.10 -6.95
CA ASP A 275 11.77 -25.70 -8.23
C ASP A 275 11.08 -24.45 -8.77
N ARG A 276 11.82 -23.33 -8.85
CA ARG A 276 11.36 -22.09 -9.50
C ARG A 276 12.05 -21.80 -10.84
N SER A 277 12.96 -22.66 -11.30
CA SER A 277 13.84 -22.33 -12.43
C SER A 277 13.09 -22.14 -13.74
N PHE A 278 11.87 -22.67 -13.85
CA PHE A 278 11.03 -22.50 -15.03
C PHE A 278 10.39 -21.11 -15.14
N LEU A 279 10.33 -20.32 -14.05
CA LEU A 279 9.88 -18.93 -14.10
C LEU A 279 10.98 -17.98 -14.60
N GLU A 280 12.23 -18.43 -14.54
CA GLU A 280 13.42 -17.73 -14.99
C GLU A 280 13.75 -18.11 -16.45
N GLY A 281 14.06 -17.13 -17.27
CA GLY A 281 14.32 -17.35 -18.71
C GLY A 281 14.07 -16.08 -19.50
N GLU A 282 14.38 -16.08 -20.79
CA GLU A 282 14.13 -14.90 -21.65
C GLU A 282 12.70 -14.92 -22.18
N TRP A 283 11.85 -14.06 -21.63
CA TRP A 283 10.43 -13.95 -21.93
C TRP A 283 10.11 -12.65 -22.65
N ASP A 284 9.27 -12.71 -23.68
CA ASP A 284 8.85 -11.54 -24.43
C ASP A 284 8.07 -10.55 -23.54
N VAL A 285 8.61 -9.34 -23.39
CA VAL A 285 8.06 -8.30 -22.50
C VAL A 285 6.70 -7.80 -22.98
N GLU A 286 6.44 -7.76 -24.28
CA GLU A 286 5.13 -7.34 -24.80
C GLU A 286 4.04 -8.36 -24.43
N THR A 287 4.38 -9.65 -24.49
CA THR A 287 3.51 -10.75 -24.04
C THR A 287 3.28 -10.70 -22.54
N GLN A 288 4.32 -10.43 -21.72
CA GLN A 288 4.15 -10.19 -20.28
C GLN A 288 3.19 -9.02 -20.01
N ALA A 289 3.37 -7.90 -20.72
CA ALA A 289 2.56 -6.70 -20.53
C ALA A 289 1.08 -6.95 -20.83
N LYS A 290 0.76 -7.64 -21.93
CA LYS A 290 -0.62 -8.01 -22.28
C LYS A 290 -1.26 -8.90 -21.22
N LEU A 291 -0.52 -9.91 -20.74
CA LEU A 291 -1.00 -10.79 -19.67
C LEU A 291 -1.26 -10.02 -18.39
N CYS A 292 -0.36 -9.13 -17.99
CA CYS A 292 -0.52 -8.33 -16.77
C CYS A 292 -1.71 -7.36 -16.88
N GLU A 293 -1.93 -6.77 -18.05
CA GLU A 293 -3.10 -5.92 -18.31
C GLU A 293 -4.41 -6.72 -18.24
N GLU A 294 -4.44 -7.92 -18.81
CA GLU A 294 -5.59 -8.84 -18.72
C GLU A 294 -5.88 -9.22 -17.27
N VAL A 295 -4.86 -9.61 -16.49
CA VAL A 295 -5.03 -9.94 -15.07
C VAL A 295 -5.54 -8.74 -14.27
N ALA A 296 -5.02 -7.54 -14.50
CA ALA A 296 -5.50 -6.33 -13.82
C ALA A 296 -6.99 -6.07 -14.11
N MET A 297 -7.43 -6.25 -15.36
CA MET A 297 -8.84 -6.10 -15.73
C MET A 297 -9.72 -7.19 -15.09
N ASP A 298 -9.26 -8.44 -15.05
CA ASP A 298 -9.98 -9.54 -14.40
C ASP A 298 -10.17 -9.29 -12.90
N LEU A 299 -9.13 -8.78 -12.21
CA LEU A 299 -9.22 -8.36 -10.80
C LEU A 299 -10.23 -7.21 -10.59
N GLY A 300 -10.61 -6.53 -11.66
CA GLY A 300 -11.65 -5.51 -11.68
C GLY A 300 -11.14 -4.08 -11.80
N PHE A 301 -9.90 -3.86 -12.25
CA PHE A 301 -9.41 -2.51 -12.55
C PHE A 301 -10.26 -1.88 -13.67
N ASN A 302 -10.82 -0.69 -13.40
CA ASN A 302 -11.65 0.00 -14.36
C ASN A 302 -10.83 0.95 -15.25
N THR A 303 -10.66 0.61 -16.52
CA THR A 303 -9.91 1.40 -17.51
C THR A 303 -10.65 2.65 -18.00
N GLU A 304 -11.96 2.78 -17.74
CA GLU A 304 -12.68 4.05 -17.98
C GLU A 304 -12.35 5.10 -16.90
N MET A 305 -11.90 4.65 -15.72
CA MET A 305 -11.57 5.47 -14.56
C MET A 305 -10.07 5.45 -14.24
N GLY A 306 -9.25 4.98 -15.19
CA GLY A 306 -7.84 4.77 -14.94
C GLY A 306 -7.03 4.32 -16.13
N ARG A 307 -5.73 4.16 -15.93
CA ARG A 307 -4.80 3.63 -16.93
C ARG A 307 -3.60 2.93 -16.29
N LEU A 308 -3.03 2.00 -17.04
CA LEU A 308 -1.77 1.33 -16.74
C LEU A 308 -0.69 1.86 -17.68
N ASP A 309 0.48 2.21 -17.13
CA ASP A 309 1.67 2.62 -17.89
C ASP A 309 2.92 1.86 -17.41
N VAL A 310 4.06 2.09 -18.07
CA VAL A 310 5.35 1.54 -17.65
C VAL A 310 6.22 2.65 -17.08
N SER A 311 6.87 2.38 -15.95
CA SER A 311 7.82 3.29 -15.32
C SER A 311 9.04 2.51 -14.78
N VAL A 312 10.04 3.21 -14.25
CA VAL A 312 11.22 2.57 -13.64
C VAL A 312 10.87 1.91 -12.30
N HIS A 313 9.93 2.50 -11.56
CA HIS A 313 9.46 2.02 -10.27
C HIS A 313 7.94 2.02 -10.28
N PRO A 314 7.29 0.86 -10.13
CA PRO A 314 5.85 0.77 -10.00
C PRO A 314 5.31 1.73 -8.92
N PHE A 315 4.16 2.33 -9.22
CA PHE A 315 3.43 3.17 -8.28
C PHE A 315 2.00 3.38 -8.77
N THR A 316 1.11 3.64 -7.81
CA THR A 316 -0.26 4.09 -8.03
C THR A 316 -0.39 5.57 -7.68
N GLY A 317 -1.13 6.29 -8.50
CA GLY A 317 -1.39 7.71 -8.35
C GLY A 317 -2.62 8.11 -9.17
N GLY A 318 -2.59 9.35 -9.66
CA GLY A 318 -3.76 9.94 -10.32
C GLY A 318 -4.24 11.16 -9.55
N SER A 319 -5.49 11.57 -9.81
CA SER A 319 -6.03 12.82 -9.29
C SER A 319 -7.34 12.67 -8.52
N HIS A 320 -8.06 11.57 -8.73
CA HIS A 320 -9.43 11.39 -8.26
C HIS A 320 -9.81 9.89 -8.27
N PRO A 321 -10.81 9.42 -7.49
CA PRO A 321 -11.33 8.05 -7.62
C PRO A 321 -11.76 7.64 -9.04
N THR A 322 -12.02 8.62 -9.93
CA THR A 322 -12.35 8.40 -11.35
C THR A 322 -11.20 8.67 -12.32
N ASP A 323 -9.98 8.93 -11.82
CA ASP A 323 -8.73 9.06 -12.57
C ASP A 323 -7.60 8.48 -11.72
N VAL A 324 -7.58 7.14 -11.64
CA VAL A 324 -6.60 6.35 -10.89
C VAL A 324 -5.63 5.70 -11.87
N ARG A 325 -4.35 6.01 -11.73
CA ARG A 325 -3.31 5.55 -12.64
C ARG A 325 -2.35 4.65 -11.90
N MET A 326 -1.88 3.61 -12.56
CA MET A 326 -0.82 2.77 -12.03
C MET A 326 0.26 2.58 -13.06
N THR A 327 1.46 2.27 -12.58
CA THR A 327 2.58 1.91 -13.43
C THR A 327 3.16 0.59 -13.00
N THR A 328 3.71 -0.17 -13.94
CA THR A 328 4.43 -1.41 -13.66
C THR A 328 5.79 -1.40 -14.35
N ARG A 329 6.59 -2.44 -14.11
CA ARG A 329 7.85 -2.69 -14.81
C ARG A 329 8.00 -4.17 -15.10
N PHE A 330 8.75 -4.49 -16.16
CA PHE A 330 8.95 -5.87 -16.60
C PHE A 330 10.43 -6.20 -16.66
N LYS A 331 10.75 -7.44 -16.32
CA LYS A 331 12.08 -8.02 -16.50
C LYS A 331 11.97 -9.13 -17.52
N ALA A 332 12.77 -9.04 -18.58
CA ALA A 332 12.77 -10.09 -19.60
C ALA A 332 13.12 -11.46 -19.01
N THR A 333 13.94 -11.48 -17.94
CA THR A 333 14.45 -12.72 -17.35
C THR A 333 13.51 -13.41 -16.35
N ASP A 334 12.41 -12.77 -15.95
CA ASP A 334 11.51 -13.24 -14.88
C ASP A 334 10.10 -12.68 -15.05
N VAL A 335 9.12 -13.56 -15.30
CA VAL A 335 7.71 -13.16 -15.47
C VAL A 335 7.04 -12.74 -14.16
N THR A 336 7.57 -13.16 -13.00
CA THR A 336 6.91 -12.92 -11.71
C THR A 336 6.99 -11.46 -11.31
N GLU A 337 8.08 -10.77 -11.60
CA GLU A 337 8.29 -9.38 -11.22
C GLU A 337 7.22 -8.45 -11.80
N GLY A 338 6.94 -8.57 -13.10
CA GLY A 338 5.92 -7.76 -13.76
C GLY A 338 4.51 -8.14 -13.31
N LEU A 339 4.25 -9.43 -13.08
CA LEU A 339 2.96 -9.92 -12.66
C LEU A 339 2.60 -9.47 -11.24
N THR A 340 3.44 -9.78 -10.25
CA THR A 340 3.18 -9.40 -8.85
C THR A 340 3.21 -7.89 -8.67
N GLY A 341 4.11 -7.17 -9.36
CA GLY A 341 4.12 -5.72 -9.38
C GLY A 341 2.82 -5.11 -9.93
N THR A 342 2.29 -5.66 -11.03
CA THR A 342 1.01 -5.18 -11.58
C THR A 342 -0.16 -5.47 -10.64
N ILE A 343 -0.19 -6.64 -10.00
CA ILE A 343 -1.25 -7.01 -9.05
C ILE A 343 -1.18 -6.15 -7.79
N HIS A 344 0.02 -5.88 -7.27
CA HIS A 344 0.26 -4.99 -6.14
C HIS A 344 -0.34 -3.61 -6.40
N GLU A 345 0.02 -2.99 -7.54
CA GLU A 345 -0.51 -1.68 -7.91
C GLU A 345 -2.00 -1.72 -8.25
N THR A 346 -2.49 -2.84 -8.79
CA THR A 346 -3.93 -3.05 -8.97
C THR A 346 -4.66 -3.01 -7.63
N GLY A 347 -4.09 -3.59 -6.56
CA GLY A 347 -4.71 -3.53 -5.24
C GLY A 347 -4.80 -2.11 -4.66
N HIS A 348 -3.75 -1.29 -4.83
CA HIS A 348 -3.82 0.14 -4.53
C HIS A 348 -4.87 0.85 -5.38
N ALA A 349 -4.90 0.57 -6.68
CA ALA A 349 -5.83 1.20 -7.60
C ALA A 349 -7.28 0.83 -7.32
N LEU A 350 -7.56 -0.41 -6.92
CA LEU A 350 -8.89 -0.88 -6.53
C LEU A 350 -9.36 -0.21 -5.24
N TYR A 351 -8.46 0.06 -4.28
CA TYR A 351 -8.79 0.92 -3.15
C TYR A 351 -9.18 2.30 -3.68
N GLU A 352 -8.29 2.97 -4.41
CA GLU A 352 -8.52 4.34 -4.88
C GLU A 352 -9.80 4.51 -5.70
N GLN A 353 -10.13 3.54 -6.56
CA GLN A 353 -11.38 3.50 -7.35
C GLN A 353 -12.61 3.13 -6.52
N GLY A 354 -12.43 2.41 -5.42
CA GLY A 354 -13.49 2.00 -4.48
C GLY A 354 -13.82 3.04 -3.42
N ARG A 355 -13.12 4.19 -3.40
CA ARG A 355 -13.38 5.28 -2.43
C ARG A 355 -14.76 5.91 -2.66
N SER A 356 -15.38 6.38 -1.58
CA SER A 356 -16.73 6.95 -1.64
C SER A 356 -16.76 8.25 -2.46
N LEU A 357 -17.65 8.32 -3.45
CA LEU A 357 -17.86 9.56 -4.22
C LEU A 357 -18.68 10.61 -3.44
N GLU A 358 -19.38 10.21 -2.37
CA GLU A 358 -20.12 11.14 -1.51
C GLU A 358 -19.17 12.07 -0.74
N TYR A 359 -18.05 11.50 -0.26
CA TYR A 359 -17.02 12.20 0.50
C TYR A 359 -15.79 12.52 -0.35
N ASP A 360 -15.95 12.61 -1.67
CA ASP A 360 -14.87 12.94 -2.58
C ASP A 360 -14.10 14.20 -2.12
N ASN A 361 -12.77 14.18 -2.27
CA ASN A 361 -11.91 15.32 -1.96
C ASN A 361 -11.97 15.80 -0.49
N LEU A 362 -12.59 15.04 0.42
CA LEU A 362 -12.56 15.26 1.87
C LEU A 362 -11.60 14.29 2.55
N PRO A 363 -11.00 14.69 3.70
CA PRO A 363 -9.98 13.89 4.36
C PRO A 363 -10.51 12.55 4.90
N VAL A 364 -11.80 12.46 5.29
CA VAL A 364 -12.42 11.18 5.71
C VAL A 364 -12.33 10.11 4.64
N ASN A 365 -12.33 10.50 3.36
CA ASN A 365 -12.26 9.59 2.23
C ASN A 365 -10.83 9.22 1.83
N ARG A 366 -9.84 9.47 2.69
CA ARG A 366 -8.47 8.97 2.55
C ARG A 366 -8.31 7.72 3.41
N ALA A 367 -7.29 6.90 3.14
CA ALA A 367 -6.97 5.77 3.99
C ALA A 367 -6.68 6.18 5.45
N ALA A 368 -7.07 5.31 6.39
CA ALA A 368 -6.83 5.51 7.83
C ALA A 368 -5.34 5.53 8.21
N GLY A 369 -4.46 5.07 7.31
CA GLY A 369 -3.01 5.11 7.43
C GLY A 369 -2.38 4.50 6.17
N MET A 370 -1.07 4.66 6.02
CA MET A 370 -0.37 4.03 4.90
C MET A 370 -0.42 2.51 4.98
N GLY A 371 -0.44 1.93 6.18
CA GLY A 371 -0.50 0.49 6.38
C GLY A 371 -1.84 -0.07 5.92
N ILE A 372 -2.94 0.67 6.03
CA ILE A 372 -4.25 0.28 5.48
C ILE A 372 -4.29 0.40 3.96
N HIS A 373 -3.55 1.36 3.40
CA HIS A 373 -3.44 1.48 1.95
C HIS A 373 -2.61 0.33 1.36
N GLU A 374 -1.44 0.09 1.96
CA GLU A 374 -0.54 -1.04 1.68
C GLU A 374 -1.20 -2.40 1.93
N SER A 375 -2.15 -2.47 2.86
CA SER A 375 -2.87 -3.72 3.09
C SER A 375 -3.71 -4.14 1.90
N GLN A 376 -4.17 -3.20 1.07
CA GLN A 376 -4.94 -3.54 -0.12
C GLN A 376 -4.04 -4.09 -1.22
N SER A 377 -2.90 -3.44 -1.50
CA SER A 377 -1.93 -3.96 -2.45
C SER A 377 -1.41 -5.34 -2.05
N LEU A 378 -1.00 -5.50 -0.79
CA LEU A 378 -0.49 -6.76 -0.28
C LEU A 378 -1.56 -7.83 -0.09
N LEU A 379 -2.84 -7.48 0.11
CA LEU A 379 -3.93 -8.47 0.10
C LEU A 379 -4.06 -9.11 -1.28
N TRP A 380 -4.15 -8.28 -2.33
CA TRP A 380 -4.28 -8.79 -3.70
C TRP A 380 -3.00 -9.51 -4.18
N GLU A 381 -1.82 -8.99 -3.83
CA GLU A 381 -0.55 -9.63 -4.18
C GLU A 381 -0.34 -10.94 -3.38
N ARG A 382 -0.32 -10.87 -2.05
CA ARG A 382 0.19 -11.97 -1.20
C ARG A 382 -0.88 -12.97 -0.79
N MET A 383 -2.10 -12.49 -0.51
CA MET A 383 -3.19 -13.36 -0.06
C MET A 383 -3.94 -13.97 -1.24
N VAL A 384 -4.17 -13.20 -2.31
CA VAL A 384 -4.84 -13.68 -3.53
C VAL A 384 -3.82 -14.26 -4.50
N ALA A 385 -2.90 -13.47 -5.06
CA ALA A 385 -2.10 -13.93 -6.21
C ALA A 385 -1.09 -15.03 -5.88
N LEU A 386 -0.59 -15.08 -4.65
CA LEU A 386 0.29 -16.15 -4.19
C LEU A 386 -0.45 -17.36 -3.58
N SER A 387 -1.75 -17.49 -3.83
CA SER A 387 -2.58 -18.61 -3.36
C SER A 387 -2.68 -19.74 -4.40
N LEU A 388 -3.03 -20.95 -3.93
CA LEU A 388 -3.31 -22.07 -4.82
C LEU A 388 -4.57 -21.83 -5.68
N PRO A 389 -5.69 -21.30 -5.15
CA PRO A 389 -6.83 -20.89 -5.98
C PRO A 389 -6.43 -19.98 -7.15
N PHE A 390 -5.63 -18.94 -6.90
CA PHE A 390 -5.20 -18.05 -7.97
C PHE A 390 -4.25 -18.74 -8.96
N SER A 391 -3.40 -19.65 -8.49
CA SER A 391 -2.56 -20.45 -9.38
C SER A 391 -3.39 -21.32 -10.35
N ASN A 392 -4.58 -21.79 -9.94
CA ASN A 392 -5.51 -22.49 -10.85
C ASN A 392 -6.08 -21.56 -11.93
N TYR A 393 -6.36 -20.30 -11.59
CA TYR A 393 -6.81 -19.28 -12.54
C TYR A 393 -5.68 -18.85 -13.49
N LEU A 394 -4.48 -18.63 -12.97
CA LEU A 394 -3.34 -18.05 -13.69
C LEU A 394 -2.65 -19.06 -14.61
N HIS A 395 -2.56 -20.33 -14.19
CA HIS A 395 -1.87 -21.38 -14.94
C HIS A 395 -2.30 -21.48 -16.41
N PRO A 396 -3.60 -21.58 -16.78
CA PRO A 396 -3.99 -21.66 -18.18
C PRO A 396 -3.61 -20.40 -18.99
N LYS A 397 -3.60 -19.21 -18.38
CA LYS A 397 -3.19 -17.96 -19.04
C LYS A 397 -1.68 -17.93 -19.30
N LEU A 398 -0.88 -18.32 -18.31
CA LEU A 398 0.57 -18.48 -18.47
C LEU A 398 0.92 -19.57 -19.49
N ALA A 399 0.19 -20.68 -19.52
CA ALA A 399 0.40 -21.73 -20.52
C ALA A 399 0.07 -21.27 -21.94
N ALA A 400 -0.91 -20.38 -22.12
CA ALA A 400 -1.21 -19.76 -23.40
C ALA A 400 -0.15 -18.74 -23.83
N ALA A 401 0.32 -17.91 -22.89
CA ALA A 401 1.32 -16.86 -23.15
C ALA A 401 2.74 -17.43 -23.34
N PHE A 402 3.11 -18.44 -22.55
CA PHE A 402 4.44 -19.04 -22.50
C PHE A 402 4.37 -20.59 -22.46
N PRO A 403 4.02 -21.27 -23.57
CA PRO A 403 3.76 -22.71 -23.57
C PRO A 403 4.94 -23.57 -23.10
N GLU A 404 6.17 -23.22 -23.48
CA GLU A 404 7.36 -23.97 -23.06
C GLU A 404 7.69 -23.78 -21.57
N MET A 405 7.32 -22.65 -20.98
CA MET A 405 7.52 -22.34 -19.55
C MET A 405 6.73 -23.30 -18.66
N LEU A 406 5.46 -23.54 -19.01
CA LEU A 406 4.54 -24.35 -18.19
C LEU A 406 4.40 -25.80 -18.67
N LYS A 407 5.21 -26.23 -19.64
CA LYS A 407 5.17 -27.58 -20.19
C LYS A 407 5.38 -28.64 -19.10
N GLY A 408 4.35 -29.45 -18.87
CA GLY A 408 4.37 -30.50 -17.85
C GLY A 408 4.31 -29.98 -16.40
N ARG A 409 4.04 -28.68 -16.18
CA ARG A 409 3.85 -28.07 -14.87
C ARG A 409 2.37 -27.98 -14.54
N THR A 410 2.04 -28.13 -13.26
CA THR A 410 0.68 -28.04 -12.71
C THR A 410 0.44 -26.70 -12.00
N PRO A 411 -0.82 -26.33 -11.69
CA PRO A 411 -1.09 -25.19 -10.81
C PRO A 411 -0.39 -25.28 -9.44
N THR A 412 -0.23 -26.49 -8.90
CA THR A 412 0.49 -26.70 -7.63
C THR A 412 1.99 -26.43 -7.77
N ASP A 413 2.60 -26.80 -8.91
CA ASP A 413 4.01 -26.47 -9.18
C ASP A 413 4.21 -24.96 -9.29
N LEU A 414 3.28 -24.26 -9.97
CA LEU A 414 3.29 -22.80 -10.06
C LEU A 414 3.15 -22.14 -8.67
N TYR A 415 2.18 -22.60 -7.88
CA TYR A 415 1.99 -22.14 -6.50
C TYR A 415 3.27 -22.29 -5.66
N ALA A 416 3.92 -23.46 -5.71
CA ALA A 416 5.14 -23.71 -4.96
C ALA A 416 6.31 -22.83 -5.45
N ALA A 417 6.47 -22.68 -6.77
CA ALA A 417 7.53 -21.86 -7.39
C ALA A 417 7.40 -20.36 -7.09
N MET A 418 6.17 -19.85 -6.96
CA MET A 418 5.91 -18.46 -6.59
C MET A 418 6.14 -18.17 -5.09
N ASN A 419 6.24 -19.21 -4.26
CA ASN A 419 6.35 -19.12 -2.79
C ASN A 419 7.66 -19.69 -2.27
N VAL A 420 8.77 -19.38 -2.95
CA VAL A 420 10.12 -19.76 -2.53
C VAL A 420 10.70 -18.70 -1.61
N MET A 421 11.10 -19.11 -0.41
CA MET A 421 11.89 -18.33 0.53
C MET A 421 13.28 -18.04 -0.04
N GLN A 422 13.74 -16.80 0.08
CA GLN A 422 15.05 -16.39 -0.40
C GLN A 422 16.14 -16.84 0.58
N GLU A 423 17.06 -17.68 0.10
CA GLU A 423 18.16 -18.22 0.91
C GLU A 423 19.03 -17.08 1.51
N ARG A 424 19.46 -16.15 0.66
CA ARG A 424 20.23 -14.95 1.04
C ARG A 424 19.40 -13.69 0.86
N SER A 425 18.52 -13.43 1.81
CA SER A 425 17.67 -12.24 1.83
C SER A 425 18.44 -11.00 2.32
N MET A 426 19.32 -10.44 1.49
CA MET A 426 20.07 -9.23 1.81
C MET A 426 19.30 -7.95 1.48
N ILE A 427 18.46 -7.98 0.44
CA ILE A 427 17.77 -6.81 -0.11
C ILE A 427 16.28 -6.88 0.19
N ARG A 428 15.77 -5.95 1.01
CA ARG A 428 14.37 -5.87 1.46
C ARG A 428 13.37 -5.81 0.33
N VAL A 429 13.67 -5.06 -0.74
CA VAL A 429 12.74 -4.93 -1.88
C VAL A 429 12.69 -6.17 -2.76
N GLU A 430 13.59 -7.14 -2.53
CA GLU A 430 13.67 -8.41 -3.25
C GLU A 430 13.33 -9.61 -2.35
N SER A 431 13.01 -9.36 -1.08
CA SER A 431 12.81 -10.41 -0.08
C SER A 431 11.43 -11.05 -0.16
N ASP A 432 11.37 -12.35 0.13
CA ASP A 432 10.14 -13.14 0.24
C ASP A 432 9.27 -12.77 1.46
N GLU A 433 8.07 -13.32 1.55
CA GLU A 433 7.10 -12.99 2.60
C GLU A 433 7.56 -13.35 4.03
N LEU A 434 8.45 -14.34 4.20
CA LEU A 434 8.95 -14.75 5.52
C LEU A 434 10.05 -13.83 6.01
N THR A 435 10.98 -13.47 5.12
CA THR A 435 12.14 -12.66 5.49
C THR A 435 11.84 -11.17 5.49
N TYR A 436 10.86 -10.72 4.71
CA TYR A 436 10.46 -9.31 4.60
C TYR A 436 10.13 -8.62 5.94
N PRO A 437 9.36 -9.21 6.87
CA PRO A 437 9.10 -8.58 8.16
C PRO A 437 10.36 -8.32 8.99
N LEU A 438 11.35 -9.21 8.92
CA LEU A 438 12.59 -9.07 9.69
C LEU A 438 13.44 -7.89 9.18
N HIS A 439 13.41 -7.62 7.88
CA HIS A 439 13.99 -6.40 7.30
C HIS A 439 13.36 -5.12 7.83
N ILE A 440 12.05 -5.14 8.10
CA ILE A 440 11.34 -3.98 8.65
C ILE A 440 11.66 -3.81 10.14
N ILE A 441 11.69 -4.91 10.89
CA ILE A 441 11.97 -4.89 12.33
C ILE A 441 13.34 -4.30 12.62
N LEU A 442 14.39 -4.70 11.90
CA LEU A 442 15.73 -4.14 12.12
C LEU A 442 15.77 -2.63 11.84
N ARG A 443 15.07 -2.15 10.81
CA ARG A 443 15.01 -0.72 10.46
C ARG A 443 14.25 0.07 11.52
N TYR A 444 13.11 -0.43 11.96
CA TYR A 444 12.33 0.14 13.06
C TYR A 444 13.19 0.30 14.33
N GLU A 445 13.91 -0.75 14.73
CA GLU A 445 14.74 -0.70 15.93
C GLU A 445 15.87 0.32 15.82
N LEU A 446 16.51 0.43 14.65
CA LEU A 446 17.55 1.42 14.38
C LEU A 446 16.99 2.85 14.36
N GLU A 447 15.85 3.08 13.70
CA GLU A 447 15.21 4.39 13.66
C GLU A 447 14.81 4.87 15.05
N ARG A 448 14.18 4.00 15.84
CA ARG A 448 13.80 4.34 17.21
C ARG A 448 15.01 4.76 18.02
N GLY A 449 16.09 3.98 17.96
CA GLY A 449 17.32 4.28 18.69
C GLY A 449 18.01 5.58 18.24
N LEU A 450 17.92 5.94 16.96
CA LEU A 450 18.40 7.24 16.46
C LEU A 450 17.57 8.41 17.03
N ILE A 451 16.25 8.26 17.01
CA ILE A 451 15.32 9.32 17.41
C ILE A 451 15.29 9.52 18.92
N ASP A 452 15.38 8.45 19.72
CA ASP A 452 15.52 8.57 21.18
C ASP A 452 16.94 8.96 21.62
N GLY A 453 17.96 8.63 20.81
CA GLY A 453 19.37 8.95 21.04
C GLY A 453 20.20 7.85 21.68
N SER A 454 19.64 6.65 21.86
CA SER A 454 20.37 5.46 22.31
C SER A 454 21.33 4.91 21.26
N ILE A 455 21.14 5.26 19.97
CA ILE A 455 22.03 4.90 18.86
C ILE A 455 22.61 6.18 18.22
N GLN A 456 23.92 6.17 17.93
CA GLN A 456 24.56 7.24 17.17
C GLN A 456 24.65 6.86 15.68
N VAL A 457 24.59 7.86 14.80
CA VAL A 457 24.62 7.63 13.34
C VAL A 457 25.85 6.84 12.89
N LYS A 458 27.01 7.10 13.49
CA LYS A 458 28.28 6.43 13.15
C LYS A 458 28.26 4.91 13.43
N ASP A 459 27.39 4.44 14.32
CA ASP A 459 27.32 3.03 14.74
C ASP A 459 26.39 2.21 13.84
N LEU A 460 25.65 2.87 12.93
CA LEU A 460 24.63 2.22 12.08
C LEU A 460 25.17 1.09 11.18
N PRO A 461 26.32 1.21 10.49
CA PRO A 461 26.82 0.12 9.66
C PRO A 461 27.03 -1.18 10.44
N GLU A 462 27.62 -1.09 11.64
CA GLU A 462 27.88 -2.25 12.50
C GLU A 462 26.58 -2.84 13.04
N LEU A 463 25.68 -2.00 13.59
CA LEU A 463 24.41 -2.43 14.15
C LEU A 463 23.49 -3.04 13.08
N TRP A 464 23.49 -2.50 11.86
CA TRP A 464 22.78 -3.05 10.72
C TRP A 464 23.27 -4.47 10.41
N ASN A 465 24.59 -4.63 10.25
CA ASN A 465 25.20 -5.92 9.91
C ASN A 465 24.98 -6.98 11.00
N ALA A 466 25.05 -6.57 12.27
CA ALA A 466 24.74 -7.44 13.40
C ALA A 466 23.29 -7.93 13.34
N LYS A 467 22.32 -7.03 13.16
CA LYS A 467 20.88 -7.38 13.08
C LYS A 467 20.54 -8.21 11.84
N MET A 468 21.14 -7.92 10.68
CA MET A 468 21.00 -8.75 9.48
C MET A 468 21.47 -10.19 9.76
N THR A 469 22.60 -10.35 10.44
CA THR A 469 23.14 -11.66 10.79
C THR A 469 22.24 -12.38 11.79
N GLU A 470 21.80 -11.68 12.84
CA GLU A 470 20.95 -12.22 13.89
C GLU A 470 19.58 -12.68 13.36
N TYR A 471 18.92 -11.84 12.57
CA TYR A 471 17.53 -12.08 12.14
C TYR A 471 17.46 -12.90 10.86
N LEU A 472 18.32 -12.61 9.88
CA LEU A 472 18.24 -13.17 8.53
C LEU A 472 19.34 -14.20 8.26
N GLY A 473 20.34 -14.36 9.13
CA GLY A 473 21.43 -15.32 8.94
C GLY A 473 22.39 -14.95 7.80
N CYS A 474 22.38 -13.69 7.35
CA CYS A 474 23.27 -13.19 6.31
C CYS A 474 23.86 -11.83 6.70
N THR A 475 25.08 -11.55 6.24
CA THR A 475 25.77 -10.27 6.49
C THR A 475 26.02 -9.58 5.15
N PRO A 476 25.62 -8.30 4.98
CA PRO A 476 25.93 -7.52 3.78
C PRO A 476 27.43 -7.45 3.50
N THR A 477 27.83 -7.46 2.23
CA THR A 477 29.25 -7.42 1.85
C THR A 477 29.81 -6.00 1.69
N SER A 478 28.92 -5.01 1.65
CA SER A 478 29.25 -3.58 1.56
C SER A 478 28.14 -2.73 2.18
N ASP A 479 28.41 -1.47 2.49
CA ASP A 479 27.40 -0.54 2.98
C ASP A 479 26.26 -0.33 1.97
N ALA A 480 26.52 -0.50 0.67
CA ALA A 480 25.53 -0.39 -0.40
C ALA A 480 24.41 -1.43 -0.31
N GLU A 481 24.76 -2.65 0.12
CA GLU A 481 23.82 -3.73 0.44
C GLU A 481 23.33 -3.66 1.90
N GLY A 482 24.08 -2.95 2.75
CA GLY A 482 23.78 -2.73 4.16
C GLY A 482 23.02 -1.44 4.42
N VAL A 483 23.55 -0.57 5.29
CA VAL A 483 22.87 0.64 5.77
C VAL A 483 22.45 1.64 4.67
N LEU A 484 23.10 1.63 3.50
CA LEU A 484 22.75 2.49 2.36
C LEU A 484 21.74 1.84 1.40
N GLN A 485 21.19 0.67 1.76
CA GLN A 485 20.30 -0.11 0.92
C GLN A 485 18.99 0.63 0.58
N ASP A 486 18.48 1.43 1.50
CA ASP A 486 17.23 2.14 1.31
C ASP A 486 17.42 3.65 1.32
N VAL A 487 16.55 4.34 0.60
CA VAL A 487 16.63 5.78 0.39
C VAL A 487 15.91 6.59 1.46
N HIS A 488 15.02 5.97 2.24
CA HIS A 488 14.05 6.65 3.11
C HIS A 488 14.68 7.67 4.06
N TRP A 489 15.82 7.33 4.65
CA TRP A 489 16.55 8.23 5.57
C TRP A 489 17.17 9.44 4.87
N SER A 490 17.42 9.37 3.56
CA SER A 490 17.91 10.52 2.78
C SER A 490 16.88 11.64 2.68
N ALA A 491 15.59 11.30 2.82
CA ALA A 491 14.45 12.21 2.81
C ALA A 491 13.85 12.45 4.21
N GLY A 492 14.51 11.98 5.28
CA GLY A 492 14.02 12.15 6.66
C GLY A 492 12.72 11.40 6.96
N ALA A 493 12.40 10.34 6.22
CA ALA A 493 11.16 9.56 6.36
C ALA A 493 11.22 8.54 7.53
N PHE A 494 11.55 9.01 8.73
CA PHE A 494 11.56 8.19 9.94
C PHE A 494 10.13 7.80 10.34
N GLY A 495 9.94 6.56 10.77
CA GLY A 495 8.62 6.01 11.11
C GLY A 495 7.86 5.43 9.90
N TYR A 496 8.44 5.48 8.69
CA TYR A 496 7.80 4.94 7.49
C TYR A 496 7.90 3.40 7.41
N PHE A 497 9.06 2.80 7.71
CA PHE A 497 9.27 1.37 7.48
C PHE A 497 8.22 0.45 8.13
N PRO A 498 7.73 0.69 9.37
CA PRO A 498 6.71 -0.16 9.99
C PRO A 498 5.44 -0.34 9.15
N THR A 499 5.05 0.67 8.37
CA THR A 499 3.91 0.63 7.43
C THR A 499 3.90 -0.62 6.57
N TYR A 500 5.06 -1.04 6.07
CA TYR A 500 5.16 -2.16 5.14
C TYR A 500 4.75 -3.50 5.77
N SER A 501 5.27 -3.82 6.95
CA SER A 501 4.87 -5.06 7.66
C SER A 501 3.45 -4.96 8.22
N LEU A 502 3.05 -3.77 8.68
CA LEU A 502 1.67 -3.51 9.11
C LEU A 502 0.69 -3.77 7.96
N GLY A 503 1.00 -3.33 6.74
CA GLY A 503 0.18 -3.59 5.56
C GLY A 503 -0.03 -5.08 5.30
N ALA A 504 1.04 -5.89 5.34
CA ALA A 504 0.93 -7.33 5.17
C ALA A 504 0.04 -7.98 6.25
N MET A 505 0.18 -7.55 7.51
CA MET A 505 -0.60 -8.08 8.63
C MET A 505 -2.07 -7.67 8.55
N TYR A 506 -2.35 -6.38 8.30
CA TYR A 506 -3.70 -5.88 8.07
C TYR A 506 -4.35 -6.62 6.90
N GLY A 507 -3.64 -6.78 5.78
CA GLY A 507 -4.15 -7.44 4.58
C GLY A 507 -4.51 -8.90 4.86
N CYS A 508 -3.68 -9.60 5.62
CA CYS A 508 -3.95 -10.96 6.05
C CYS A 508 -5.20 -11.05 6.96
N GLN A 509 -5.32 -10.16 7.94
CA GLN A 509 -6.46 -10.17 8.86
C GLN A 509 -7.78 -9.78 8.18
N ILE A 510 -7.74 -8.79 7.27
CA ILE A 510 -8.88 -8.40 6.43
C ILE A 510 -9.28 -9.57 5.53
N TYR A 511 -8.32 -10.21 4.84
CA TYR A 511 -8.58 -11.32 3.95
C TYR A 511 -9.19 -12.53 4.67
N LYS A 512 -8.70 -12.84 5.87
CA LYS A 512 -9.27 -13.90 6.71
C LYS A 512 -10.75 -13.64 7.04
N GLU A 513 -11.11 -12.40 7.32
CA GLU A 513 -12.49 -12.03 7.59
C GLU A 513 -13.35 -12.03 6.32
N ALA A 514 -12.81 -11.58 5.19
CA ALA A 514 -13.46 -11.68 3.89
C ALA A 514 -13.76 -13.15 3.52
N HIS A 515 -12.79 -14.04 3.69
CA HIS A 515 -12.92 -15.49 3.45
C HIS A 515 -14.01 -16.10 4.34
N ARG A 516 -14.06 -15.71 5.62
CA ARG A 516 -15.14 -16.12 6.54
C ARG A 516 -16.53 -15.64 6.07
N CYS A 517 -16.61 -14.44 5.51
CA CYS A 517 -17.85 -13.84 5.01
C CYS A 517 -18.27 -14.36 3.62
N LEU A 518 -17.33 -14.88 2.85
CA LEU A 518 -17.50 -15.33 1.46
C LEU A 518 -17.07 -16.80 1.33
N PRO A 519 -17.93 -17.77 1.71
CA PRO A 519 -17.54 -19.19 1.70
C PRO A 519 -17.12 -19.75 0.34
N SER A 520 -17.52 -19.11 -0.77
CA SER A 520 -17.14 -19.49 -2.13
C SER A 520 -15.83 -18.85 -2.61
N LEU A 521 -15.16 -18.03 -1.78
CA LEU A 521 -14.06 -17.16 -2.22
C LEU A 521 -12.95 -17.91 -2.97
N ASP A 522 -12.53 -19.07 -2.49
CA ASP A 522 -11.48 -19.85 -3.16
C ASP A 522 -11.96 -20.38 -4.52
N SER A 523 -13.19 -20.86 -4.61
CA SER A 523 -13.76 -21.31 -5.89
C SER A 523 -13.99 -20.16 -6.88
N ASP A 524 -14.36 -18.98 -6.37
CA ASP A 524 -14.52 -17.76 -7.15
C ASP A 524 -13.18 -17.30 -7.72
N ILE A 525 -12.13 -17.25 -6.89
CA ILE A 525 -10.76 -16.91 -7.32
C ILE A 525 -10.26 -17.89 -8.38
N ALA A 526 -10.44 -19.20 -8.17
CA ALA A 526 -9.99 -20.22 -9.13
C ALA A 526 -10.73 -20.13 -10.48
N ALA A 527 -11.97 -19.63 -10.48
CA ALA A 527 -12.76 -19.38 -11.68
C ALA A 527 -12.49 -18.00 -12.33
N GLY A 528 -11.63 -17.16 -11.74
CA GLY A 528 -11.39 -15.79 -12.20
C GLY A 528 -12.50 -14.80 -11.85
N ASN A 529 -13.38 -15.14 -10.91
CA ASN A 529 -14.45 -14.28 -10.42
C ASN A 529 -13.98 -13.48 -9.18
N PHE A 530 -13.39 -12.31 -9.41
CA PHE A 530 -12.87 -11.48 -8.31
C PHE A 530 -13.86 -10.45 -7.77
N ALA A 531 -15.02 -10.28 -8.42
CA ALA A 531 -16.02 -9.28 -8.07
C ALA A 531 -16.52 -9.40 -6.62
N PRO A 532 -16.84 -10.59 -6.06
CA PRO A 532 -17.32 -10.71 -4.68
C PRO A 532 -16.33 -10.17 -3.65
N LEU A 533 -15.04 -10.46 -3.81
CA LEU A 533 -14.00 -9.96 -2.92
C LEU A 533 -13.85 -8.44 -3.05
N LYS A 534 -13.78 -7.93 -4.28
CA LYS A 534 -13.68 -6.49 -4.55
C LYS A 534 -14.85 -5.72 -3.94
N GLU A 535 -16.08 -6.19 -4.12
CA GLU A 535 -17.28 -5.56 -3.57
C GLU A 535 -17.30 -5.58 -2.04
N TRP A 536 -16.84 -6.68 -1.43
CA TRP A 536 -16.69 -6.76 0.02
C TRP A 536 -15.65 -5.77 0.53
N LEU A 537 -14.49 -5.65 -0.13
CA LEU A 537 -13.44 -4.69 0.23
C LEU A 537 -13.90 -3.24 0.03
N ASN A 538 -14.63 -2.95 -1.04
CA ASN A 538 -15.23 -1.62 -1.27
C ASN A 538 -16.05 -1.18 -0.06
N LYS A 539 -17.01 -2.01 0.34
CA LYS A 539 -17.94 -1.70 1.42
C LYS A 539 -17.29 -1.61 2.80
N ASN A 540 -16.36 -2.53 3.11
CA ASN A 540 -15.84 -2.68 4.47
C ASN A 540 -14.53 -1.91 4.71
N ILE A 541 -13.83 -1.50 3.64
CA ILE A 541 -12.53 -0.82 3.73
C ILE A 541 -12.49 0.45 2.89
N HIS A 542 -12.80 0.36 1.59
CA HIS A 542 -12.50 1.46 0.67
C HIS A 542 -13.41 2.68 0.88
N GLU A 543 -14.72 2.45 1.02
CA GLU A 543 -15.72 3.48 1.29
C GLU A 543 -15.61 4.03 2.73
N VAL A 544 -15.08 3.22 3.66
CA VAL A 544 -14.88 3.59 5.07
C VAL A 544 -13.78 4.64 5.23
N GLY A 545 -12.75 4.59 4.38
CA GLY A 545 -11.65 5.54 4.39
C GLY A 545 -10.99 5.66 5.77
N SER A 546 -11.06 6.84 6.35
CA SER A 546 -10.54 7.21 7.66
C SER A 546 -11.65 7.61 8.63
N LEU A 547 -12.84 7.03 8.48
CA LEU A 547 -13.90 7.15 9.48
C LEU A 547 -13.38 6.79 10.89
N HIS A 548 -12.71 5.64 10.99
CA HIS A 548 -12.00 5.21 12.19
C HIS A 548 -10.67 5.96 12.35
N ALA A 549 -10.33 6.35 13.58
CA ALA A 549 -9.18 7.20 13.84
C ALA A 549 -7.84 6.46 13.72
N THR A 550 -7.85 5.14 13.89
CA THR A 550 -6.65 4.29 13.84
C THR A 550 -6.89 2.99 13.08
N GLY A 551 -5.82 2.37 12.59
CA GLY A 551 -5.89 1.04 11.97
C GLY A 551 -6.42 -0.04 12.92
N ASP A 552 -6.08 0.02 14.22
CA ASP A 552 -6.60 -0.91 15.24
C ASP A 552 -8.12 -0.75 15.46
N GLU A 553 -8.66 0.46 15.37
CA GLU A 553 -10.11 0.71 15.42
C GLU A 553 -10.82 0.19 14.18
N LEU A 554 -10.26 0.42 12.98
CA LEU A 554 -10.78 -0.14 11.74
C LEU A 554 -10.77 -1.67 11.79
N MET A 555 -9.67 -2.29 12.24
CA MET A 555 -9.60 -3.74 12.37
C MET A 555 -10.64 -4.26 13.35
N ARG A 556 -10.87 -3.56 14.47
CA ARG A 556 -11.91 -3.96 15.41
C ARG A 556 -13.30 -3.90 14.78
N ALA A 557 -13.58 -2.85 14.02
CA ALA A 557 -14.87 -2.68 13.35
C ALA A 557 -15.12 -3.77 12.30
N VAL A 558 -14.10 -4.12 11.51
CA VAL A 558 -14.23 -5.08 10.40
C VAL A 558 -14.11 -6.53 10.87
N THR A 559 -13.16 -6.82 11.77
CA THR A 559 -12.73 -8.19 12.12
C THR A 559 -13.04 -8.58 13.56
N GLY A 560 -13.63 -7.68 14.34
CA GLY A 560 -13.98 -7.89 15.75
C GLY A 560 -12.83 -7.75 16.74
N SER A 561 -11.58 -7.59 16.28
CA SER A 561 -10.39 -7.47 17.12
C SER A 561 -9.40 -6.43 16.58
N LYS A 562 -8.47 -5.98 17.42
CA LYS A 562 -7.32 -5.16 16.98
C LYS A 562 -6.44 -5.97 16.03
N LEU A 563 -5.40 -5.35 15.46
CA LEU A 563 -4.40 -6.08 14.68
C LEU A 563 -3.78 -7.21 15.53
N ASP A 564 -3.89 -8.45 15.05
CA ASP A 564 -3.35 -9.62 15.72
C ASP A 564 -2.22 -10.24 14.89
N PRO A 565 -0.95 -10.10 15.32
CA PRO A 565 0.18 -10.68 14.58
C PRO A 565 0.09 -12.20 14.44
N GLN A 566 -0.65 -12.90 15.32
CA GLN A 566 -0.80 -14.35 15.24
C GLN A 566 -1.56 -14.78 13.97
N VAL A 567 -2.48 -13.95 13.48
CA VAL A 567 -3.20 -14.23 12.23
C VAL A 567 -2.24 -14.33 11.05
N TYR A 568 -1.30 -13.39 10.95
CA TYR A 568 -0.29 -13.38 9.90
C TYR A 568 0.74 -14.51 10.07
N LEU A 569 1.17 -14.79 11.30
CA LEU A 569 2.09 -15.91 11.58
C LEU A 569 1.48 -17.26 11.23
N ASN A 570 0.20 -17.47 11.55
CA ASN A 570 -0.50 -18.71 11.19
C ASN A 570 -0.61 -18.85 9.67
N HIS A 571 -0.91 -17.77 8.96
CA HIS A 571 -0.94 -17.77 7.50
C HIS A 571 0.42 -18.19 6.90
N LEU A 572 1.50 -17.52 7.31
CA LEU A 572 2.85 -17.83 6.82
C LEU A 572 3.28 -19.26 7.19
N THR A 573 3.06 -19.68 8.43
CA THR A 573 3.44 -21.01 8.91
C THR A 573 2.72 -22.10 8.11
N SER A 574 1.39 -22.01 7.95
CA SER A 574 0.61 -22.98 7.18
C SER A 574 1.04 -23.02 5.71
N LYS A 575 1.19 -21.83 5.09
CA LYS A 575 1.56 -21.70 3.68
C LYS A 575 2.92 -22.34 3.38
N TYR A 576 3.94 -21.98 4.15
CA TYR A 576 5.31 -22.43 3.89
C TYR A 576 5.57 -23.85 4.38
N SER A 577 4.86 -24.33 5.42
CA SER A 577 4.96 -25.73 5.83
C SER A 577 4.47 -26.67 4.73
N VAL A 578 3.38 -26.31 4.03
CA VAL A 578 2.89 -27.07 2.86
C VAL A 578 3.85 -26.96 1.68
N ALA A 579 4.29 -25.75 1.32
CA ALA A 579 5.16 -25.53 0.17
C ALA A 579 6.52 -26.24 0.30
N TYR A 580 7.08 -26.29 1.52
CA TYR A 580 8.37 -26.92 1.81
C TYR A 580 8.26 -28.33 2.39
N LYS A 581 7.04 -28.88 2.49
CA LYS A 581 6.76 -30.23 3.03
C LYS A 581 7.37 -30.45 4.42
N LEU A 582 7.35 -29.43 5.28
CA LEU A 582 7.77 -29.58 6.66
C LEU A 582 6.81 -30.58 7.35
N CYS A 583 7.36 -31.63 7.96
CA CYS A 583 6.56 -32.50 8.83
C CYS A 583 6.09 -31.67 10.02
N THR A 584 4.80 -31.35 10.08
CA THR A 584 4.18 -30.86 11.31
C THR A 584 4.20 -32.01 12.31
N ALA A 585 4.75 -31.79 13.50
CA ALA A 585 4.89 -32.81 14.56
C ALA A 585 3.55 -33.26 15.20
N GLU A 586 2.45 -33.25 14.45
CA GLU A 586 1.12 -33.73 14.85
C GLU A 586 0.57 -34.82 13.89
N GLU A 587 1.44 -35.52 13.15
CA GLU A 587 1.08 -36.85 12.63
C GLU A 587 1.53 -37.92 13.63
N ASP A 588 0.83 -37.98 14.76
CA ASP A 588 0.86 -39.13 15.65
C ASP A 588 -0.08 -40.20 15.06
N ASP A 589 0.53 -41.15 14.34
CA ASP A 589 0.14 -42.54 14.09
C ASP A 589 -1.34 -42.95 14.18
N SER A 590 -2.24 -42.22 13.52
CA SER A 590 -3.59 -42.72 13.20
C SER A 590 -4.03 -42.26 11.83
N GLY A 591 -3.98 -43.16 10.86
CA GLY A 591 -4.30 -42.90 9.46
C GLY A 591 -5.74 -42.39 9.26
N SER A 592 -5.90 -41.07 9.19
CA SER A 592 -7.08 -40.42 8.62
C SER A 592 -6.65 -39.33 7.64
N VAL A 593 -6.82 -39.64 6.35
CA VAL A 593 -6.71 -38.70 5.24
C VAL A 593 -7.78 -37.63 5.42
N PHE A 594 -7.37 -36.38 5.68
CA PHE A 594 -8.27 -35.24 5.59
C PHE A 594 -8.49 -34.87 4.12
N HIS A 595 -9.67 -35.19 3.61
CA HIS A 595 -10.18 -34.60 2.38
C HIS A 595 -10.57 -33.14 2.65
N PHE A 596 -9.89 -32.20 1.99
CA PHE A 596 -10.39 -30.83 1.85
C PHE A 596 -11.64 -30.84 0.96
N SER A 597 -12.75 -30.31 1.50
CA SER A 597 -14.01 -30.04 0.79
C SER A 597 -14.17 -28.54 0.60
#